data_AF-A0AAW5V976-F1
#
_entry.id   AF-A0AAW5V976-F1
#
_cell.length_a   1.000
_cell.length_b   1.000
_cell.length_c   1.000
_cell.angle_alpha   90.00
_cell.angle_beta   90.00
_cell.angle_gamma   90.00
#
_symmetry.space_group_name_H-M   'P 1'
#
loop_
_entity.id
_entity.type
_entity.pdbx_description
1 polymer ?
#
loop_
_entity_poly.entity_id
_entity_poly.type
_entity_poly.pdbx_seq_one_letter_code
_entity_poly.pdbx_strand_id
1 'polypeptide(L)'
;MKNEIYTKWEKDSNLVITRISGAISEAEVSEWKQSLEKTFSSIPAGAKFKIFVNLYGLNPTSVSAHKAYRDIIPLLLSKYNWRIGYLDLFEEAKDLKLTSENGMECLAAVHCHHDSYKINEYERRFGRTSEHFYDDPEKSEKWIRSYPVSTL
;
A
#
# COMPACT_ATOMS: atom_id res chain seq x y z
N MET A 1 -2.06 -7.49 -22.34
CA MET A 1 -1.91 -8.11 -20.99
C MET A 1 -3.22 -7.90 -20.24
N LYS A 2 -3.63 -8.84 -19.40
CA LYS A 2 -4.83 -8.69 -18.57
C LYS A 2 -4.48 -7.80 -17.37
N ASN A 3 -5.37 -6.88 -17.02
CA ASN A 3 -5.21 -6.06 -15.83
C ASN A 3 -5.38 -6.92 -14.56
N GLU A 4 -4.59 -6.65 -13.53
CA GLU A 4 -4.72 -7.29 -12.22
C GLU A 4 -5.17 -6.22 -11.23
N ILE A 5 -6.35 -6.38 -10.64
CA ILE A 5 -6.95 -5.39 -9.75
C ILE A 5 -7.56 -6.15 -8.57
N TYR A 6 -6.91 -6.12 -7.41
CA TYR A 6 -7.45 -6.74 -6.22
C TYR A 6 -6.80 -6.20 -4.94
N THR A 7 -7.50 -6.40 -3.83
CA THR A 7 -6.96 -6.40 -2.49
C THR A 7 -7.46 -7.65 -1.78
N LYS A 8 -6.56 -8.32 -1.06
CA LYS A 8 -6.88 -9.52 -0.28
C LYS A 8 -6.27 -9.43 1.11
N TRP A 9 -6.95 -10.05 2.07
CA TRP A 9 -6.47 -10.25 3.43
C TRP A 9 -6.14 -11.73 3.64
N GLU A 10 -4.87 -12.03 3.88
CA GLU A 10 -4.38 -13.36 4.25
C GLU A 10 -4.34 -13.46 5.79
N LYS A 11 -5.41 -14.03 6.37
CA LYS A 11 -5.61 -14.14 7.82
C LYS A 11 -4.44 -14.83 8.53
N ASP A 12 -3.97 -15.95 7.98
CA ASP A 12 -2.96 -16.80 8.63
C ASP A 12 -1.60 -16.10 8.78
N SER A 13 -1.27 -15.21 7.84
CA SER A 13 -0.01 -14.45 7.84
C SER A 13 -0.17 -12.99 8.27
N ASN A 14 -1.38 -12.60 8.67
CA ASN A 14 -1.77 -11.22 8.93
C ASN A 14 -1.26 -10.25 7.84
N LEU A 15 -1.46 -10.60 6.55
CA LEU A 15 -0.93 -9.83 5.42
C LEU A 15 -2.05 -9.34 4.48
N VAL A 16 -2.14 -8.03 4.30
CA VAL A 16 -2.92 -7.41 3.22
C VAL A 16 -2.03 -7.35 1.98
N ILE A 17 -2.54 -7.82 0.84
CA ILE A 17 -1.87 -7.64 -0.45
C ILE A 17 -2.82 -6.88 -1.35
N THR A 18 -2.35 -5.75 -1.88
CA THR A 18 -3.08 -4.96 -2.88
C THR A 18 -2.29 -4.87 -4.18
N ARG A 19 -2.99 -5.01 -5.30
CA ARG A 19 -2.42 -5.15 -6.63
C ARG A 19 -3.22 -4.30 -7.61
N ILE A 20 -2.52 -3.47 -8.36
CA ILE A 20 -3.06 -2.78 -9.54
C ILE A 20 -1.99 -2.74 -10.65
N SER A 21 -2.31 -3.28 -11.83
CA SER A 21 -1.41 -3.27 -12.99
C SER A 21 -2.08 -3.40 -14.33
N GLY A 22 -1.34 -2.99 -15.36
CA GLY A 22 -1.75 -3.00 -16.75
C GLY A 22 -2.17 -1.61 -17.20
N ALA A 23 -2.93 -1.55 -18.28
CA ALA A 23 -3.46 -0.30 -18.81
C ALA A 23 -4.69 0.09 -17.99
N ILE A 24 -4.50 0.97 -17.00
CA ILE A 24 -5.49 1.26 -15.95
C ILE A 24 -6.28 2.54 -16.27
N SER A 25 -7.59 2.39 -16.38
CA SER A 25 -8.57 3.47 -16.49
C SER A 25 -9.00 4.02 -15.13
N GLU A 26 -9.71 5.15 -15.11
CA GLU A 26 -10.30 5.71 -13.87
C GLU A 26 -11.31 4.77 -13.21
N ALA A 27 -12.09 4.04 -14.03
CA ALA A 27 -13.05 3.06 -13.53
C ALA A 27 -12.33 1.95 -12.74
N GLU A 28 -11.21 1.48 -13.26
CA GLU A 28 -10.39 0.44 -12.63
C GLU A 28 -9.68 0.92 -11.37
N VAL A 29 -9.29 2.21 -11.33
CA VAL A 29 -8.82 2.84 -10.08
C VAL A 29 -9.95 2.87 -9.03
N SER A 30 -11.19 3.12 -9.44
CA SER A 30 -12.36 3.07 -8.56
C SER A 30 -12.67 1.66 -8.06
N GLU A 31 -12.58 0.65 -8.94
CA GLU A 31 -12.73 -0.77 -8.56
C GLU A 31 -11.67 -1.19 -7.54
N TRP A 32 -10.43 -0.76 -7.76
CA TRP A 32 -9.34 -0.99 -6.82
C TRP A 32 -9.60 -0.37 -5.45
N LYS A 33 -10.06 0.89 -5.42
CA LYS A 33 -10.47 1.58 -4.19
C LYS A 33 -11.55 0.82 -3.43
N GLN A 34 -12.60 0.38 -4.13
CA GLN A 34 -13.68 -0.40 -3.53
C GLN A 34 -13.17 -1.73 -2.97
N SER A 35 -12.23 -2.38 -3.65
CA SER A 35 -11.59 -3.61 -3.17
C SER A 35 -10.77 -3.38 -1.89
N LEU A 36 -10.06 -2.25 -1.80
CA LEU A 36 -9.37 -1.83 -0.58
C LEU A 36 -10.37 -1.65 0.57
N GLU A 37 -11.37 -0.79 0.40
CA GLU A 37 -12.39 -0.49 1.42
C GLU A 37 -13.12 -1.76 1.90
N LYS A 38 -13.48 -2.65 0.97
CA LYS A 38 -14.09 -3.94 1.28
C LYS A 38 -13.16 -4.87 2.06
N THR A 39 -11.88 -4.90 1.72
CA THR A 39 -10.92 -5.76 2.44
C THR A 39 -10.71 -5.25 3.85
N PHE A 40 -10.46 -3.95 4.02
CA PHE A 40 -10.22 -3.36 5.33
C PHE A 40 -11.43 -3.42 6.26
N SER A 41 -12.65 -3.28 5.74
CA SER A 41 -13.87 -3.49 6.55
C SER A 41 -14.07 -4.93 7.01
N SER A 42 -13.37 -5.90 6.42
CA SER A 42 -13.40 -7.32 6.83
C SER A 42 -12.30 -7.69 7.84
N ILE A 43 -11.32 -6.81 8.06
CA ILE A 43 -10.26 -7.03 9.04
C ILE A 43 -10.86 -6.85 10.45
N PRO A 44 -10.63 -7.78 11.38
CA PRO A 44 -11.12 -7.65 12.75
C PRO A 44 -10.60 -6.37 13.42
N ALA A 45 -11.46 -5.73 14.24
CA ALA A 45 -11.03 -4.64 15.11
C ALA A 45 -9.87 -5.10 16.01
N GLY A 46 -8.90 -4.21 16.26
CA GLY A 46 -7.70 -4.55 17.03
C GLY A 46 -6.66 -5.40 16.29
N ALA A 47 -6.90 -5.78 15.03
CA ALA A 47 -5.95 -6.62 14.30
C ALA A 47 -4.63 -5.88 14.04
N LYS A 48 -3.54 -6.63 14.23
CA LYS A 48 -2.21 -6.25 13.77
C LYS A 48 -1.95 -6.85 12.40
N PHE A 49 -1.51 -6.06 11.45
CA PHE A 49 -1.31 -6.54 10.08
C PHE A 49 -0.05 -5.98 9.43
N LYS A 50 0.32 -6.57 8.31
CA LYS A 50 1.34 -6.12 7.37
C LYS A 50 0.69 -5.83 6.03
N ILE A 51 1.29 -5.00 5.19
CA ILE A 51 0.76 -4.70 3.85
C ILE A 51 1.81 -4.78 2.76
N PHE A 52 1.42 -5.36 1.63
CA PHE A 52 2.14 -5.31 0.37
C PHE A 52 1.35 -4.49 -0.65
N VAL A 53 1.86 -3.32 -1.03
CA VAL A 53 1.32 -2.47 -2.09
C VAL A 53 2.09 -2.74 -3.39
N ASN A 54 1.49 -3.52 -4.29
CA ASN A 54 2.12 -3.91 -5.56
C ASN A 54 1.58 -3.13 -6.76
N LEU A 55 2.28 -2.05 -7.11
CA LEU A 55 2.03 -1.20 -8.28
C LEU A 55 2.94 -1.53 -9.47
N TYR A 56 3.63 -2.68 -9.43
CA TYR A 56 4.52 -3.07 -10.52
C TYR A 56 3.73 -3.27 -11.82
N GLY A 57 4.11 -2.61 -12.91
CA GLY A 57 3.38 -2.63 -14.17
C GLY A 57 2.09 -1.78 -14.21
N LEU A 58 1.82 -0.93 -13.23
CA LEU A 58 0.77 0.10 -13.30
C LEU A 58 1.04 1.08 -14.45
N ASN A 59 0.15 1.16 -15.43
CA ASN A 59 0.25 2.10 -16.54
C ASN A 59 -1.09 2.82 -16.77
N PRO A 60 -1.34 3.95 -16.10
CA PRO A 60 -2.61 4.66 -16.23
C PRO A 60 -2.84 5.14 -17.67
N THR A 61 -4.05 4.97 -18.21
CA THR A 61 -4.39 5.34 -19.59
C THR A 61 -4.66 6.82 -19.79
N SER A 62 -4.74 7.60 -18.71
CA SER A 62 -5.01 9.04 -18.73
C SER A 62 -4.38 9.77 -17.54
N VAL A 63 -4.23 11.09 -17.66
CA VAL A 63 -3.76 11.96 -16.57
C VAL A 63 -4.71 11.90 -15.37
N SER A 64 -6.02 11.80 -15.62
CA SER A 64 -7.04 11.64 -14.59
C SER A 64 -6.93 10.30 -13.86
N ALA A 65 -6.74 9.18 -14.57
CA ALA A 65 -6.48 7.87 -13.94
C ALA A 65 -5.19 7.91 -13.10
N HIS A 66 -4.15 8.55 -13.65
CA HIS A 66 -2.89 8.75 -12.96
C HIS A 66 -3.02 9.63 -11.69
N LYS A 67 -3.88 10.64 -11.70
CA LYS A 67 -4.18 11.45 -10.50
C LYS A 67 -4.98 10.63 -9.47
N ALA A 68 -6.01 9.92 -9.93
CA ALA A 68 -6.93 9.19 -9.06
C ALA A 68 -6.23 8.12 -8.21
N TYR A 69 -5.28 7.34 -8.75
CA TYR A 69 -4.60 6.32 -7.95
C TYR A 69 -3.64 6.92 -6.92
N ARG A 70 -3.01 8.08 -7.26
CA ARG A 70 -2.08 8.78 -6.37
C ARG A 70 -2.75 9.31 -5.12
N ASP A 71 -4.04 9.65 -5.19
CA ASP A 71 -4.80 10.10 -4.04
C ASP A 71 -5.20 8.95 -3.10
N ILE A 72 -5.34 7.72 -3.63
CA ILE A 72 -5.85 6.57 -2.87
C ILE A 72 -4.83 6.03 -1.88
N ILE A 73 -3.59 5.74 -2.31
CA ILE A 73 -2.59 5.10 -1.43
C ILE A 73 -2.26 5.93 -0.18
N PRO A 74 -1.98 7.24 -0.28
CA PRO A 74 -1.64 8.06 0.88
C PRO A 74 -2.83 8.21 1.82
N LEU A 75 -4.03 8.42 1.26
CA LEU A 75 -5.26 8.57 2.04
C LEU A 75 -5.62 7.26 2.76
N LEU A 76 -5.57 6.12 2.07
CA LEU A 76 -5.87 4.82 2.65
C LEU A 76 -4.90 4.49 3.79
N LEU A 77 -3.60 4.69 3.59
CA LEU A 77 -2.60 4.36 4.59
C LEU A 77 -2.65 5.32 5.80
N SER A 78 -2.96 6.60 5.57
CA SER A 78 -3.16 7.56 6.68
C SER A 78 -4.32 7.20 7.61
N LYS A 79 -5.38 6.52 7.12
CA LYS A 79 -6.55 6.12 7.91
C LYS A 79 -6.30 4.96 8.88
N TYR A 80 -5.31 4.10 8.60
CA TYR A 80 -5.01 2.91 9.40
C TYR A 80 -3.78 3.07 10.30
N ASN A 81 -3.62 4.27 10.89
CA ASN A 81 -2.48 4.65 11.74
C ASN A 81 -1.10 4.44 11.09
N TRP A 82 -1.05 4.24 9.77
CA TRP A 82 0.20 4.05 9.07
C TRP A 82 0.78 5.43 8.72
N ARG A 83 1.67 5.94 9.57
CA ARG A 83 2.54 7.07 9.21
C ARG A 83 3.65 6.55 8.31
N ILE A 84 3.42 6.46 7.00
CA ILE A 84 4.46 6.10 6.01
C ILE A 84 5.50 7.22 6.08
N GLY A 85 6.79 6.93 5.85
CA GLY A 85 7.73 8.02 5.54
C GLY A 85 7.30 8.81 4.29
N TYR A 86 6.41 8.22 3.47
CA TYR A 86 5.73 8.88 2.34
C TYR A 86 4.77 10.01 2.76
N LEU A 87 4.28 10.09 4.01
CA LEU A 87 3.56 11.29 4.46
C LEU A 87 4.51 12.48 4.61
N ASP A 88 5.80 12.24 4.85
CA ASP A 88 6.83 13.29 4.86
C ASP A 88 7.19 13.77 3.42
N LEU A 89 6.59 13.18 2.36
CA LEU A 89 6.68 13.67 0.98
C LEU A 89 5.67 14.77 0.63
N PHE A 90 4.55 14.85 1.33
CA PHE A 90 3.44 15.76 1.01
C PHE A 90 3.31 16.79 2.11
N GLU A 91 3.45 18.07 1.77
CA GLU A 91 3.36 19.16 2.73
C GLU A 91 1.97 19.21 3.38
N GLU A 92 0.95 18.80 2.62
CA GLU A 92 -0.45 18.66 3.02
C GLU A 92 -0.68 17.55 4.06
N ALA A 93 0.27 16.63 4.21
CA ALA A 93 0.19 15.52 5.16
C ALA A 93 0.92 15.78 6.49
N LYS A 94 1.64 16.92 6.63
CA LYS A 94 2.42 17.26 7.83
C LYS A 94 1.55 17.32 9.11
N ASP A 95 0.29 17.71 8.98
CA ASP A 95 -0.64 17.92 10.11
C ASP A 95 -1.70 16.81 10.25
N LEU A 96 -1.60 15.72 9.47
CA LEU A 96 -2.56 14.61 9.56
C LEU A 96 -2.42 13.91 10.92
N LYS A 97 -3.47 14.02 11.75
CA LYS A 97 -3.58 13.24 12.99
C LYS A 97 -3.73 11.76 12.63
N LEU A 98 -2.77 10.96 13.07
CA LEU A 98 -2.87 9.51 12.96
C LEU A 98 -4.03 9.02 13.82
N THR A 99 -4.94 8.25 13.23
CA THR A 99 -6.03 7.59 13.93
C THR A 99 -5.90 6.09 13.76
N SER A 100 -6.03 5.32 14.84
CA SER A 100 -6.24 3.87 14.78
C SER A 100 -7.72 3.59 14.58
N GLU A 101 -8.21 3.65 13.34
CA GLU A 101 -9.58 3.27 13.04
C GLU A 101 -9.83 1.83 13.54
N ASN A 102 -10.81 1.67 14.44
CA ASN A 102 -11.14 0.39 15.09
C ASN A 102 -9.98 -0.32 15.82
N GLY A 103 -8.95 0.42 16.26
CA GLY A 103 -7.80 -0.14 16.97
C GLY A 103 -6.88 -1.01 16.10
N MET A 104 -7.07 -1.03 14.78
CA MET A 104 -6.16 -1.74 13.87
C MET A 104 -4.80 -1.06 13.84
N GLU A 105 -3.75 -1.87 13.73
CA GLU A 105 -2.37 -1.42 13.73
C GLU A 105 -1.61 -2.10 12.59
N CYS A 106 -0.88 -1.31 11.80
CA CYS A 106 -0.08 -1.85 10.73
C CYS A 106 1.42 -1.82 11.09
N LEU A 107 2.06 -2.98 11.03
CA LEU A 107 3.40 -3.23 11.57
C LEU A 107 4.52 -3.16 10.53
N ALA A 108 4.25 -3.59 9.30
CA ALA A 108 5.20 -3.54 8.18
C ALA A 108 4.52 -3.24 6.84
N ALA A 109 5.17 -2.46 5.98
CA ALA A 109 4.70 -2.15 4.63
C ALA A 109 5.83 -2.33 3.63
N VAL A 110 5.50 -2.89 2.48
CA VAL A 110 6.39 -2.87 1.33
C VAL A 110 5.64 -2.34 0.12
N HIS A 111 6.30 -1.44 -0.59
CA HIS A 111 5.78 -0.79 -1.79
C HIS A 111 6.59 -1.25 -2.98
N CYS A 112 5.93 -1.82 -3.99
CA CYS A 112 6.57 -2.22 -5.23
C CYS A 112 6.10 -1.35 -6.40
N HIS A 113 7.04 -0.86 -7.19
CA HIS A 113 6.75 -0.04 -8.38
C HIS A 113 7.81 -0.30 -9.46
N HIS A 114 7.41 -0.33 -10.74
CA HIS A 114 8.30 -0.69 -11.85
C HIS A 114 9.34 0.38 -12.22
N ASP A 115 9.07 1.65 -11.93
CA ASP A 115 10.03 2.76 -12.06
C ASP A 115 11.12 2.69 -10.97
N SER A 116 12.22 2.03 -11.32
CA SER A 116 13.39 1.83 -10.44
C SER A 116 14.00 3.13 -9.94
N TYR A 117 14.05 4.18 -10.77
CA TYR A 117 14.66 5.45 -10.37
C TYR A 117 13.86 6.09 -9.22
N LYS A 118 12.55 6.19 -9.39
CA LYS A 118 11.64 6.77 -8.39
C LYS A 118 11.57 5.94 -7.10
N ILE A 119 11.44 4.62 -7.22
CA ILE A 119 11.23 3.77 -6.03
C ILE A 119 12.50 3.63 -5.19
N ASN A 120 13.68 3.61 -5.83
CA ASN A 120 14.96 3.63 -5.11
C ASN A 120 15.21 4.97 -4.40
N GLU A 121 14.72 6.08 -4.96
CA GLU A 121 14.77 7.37 -4.26
C GLU A 121 13.83 7.39 -3.05
N TYR A 122 12.67 6.73 -3.12
CA TYR A 122 11.80 6.55 -1.96
C TYR A 122 12.44 5.67 -0.89
N GLU A 123 13.07 4.55 -1.29
CA GLU A 123 13.83 3.70 -0.37
C GLU A 123 14.93 4.49 0.36
N ARG A 124 15.72 5.27 -0.38
CA ARG A 124 16.80 6.08 0.20
C ARG A 124 16.30 7.12 1.20
N ARG A 125 15.14 7.71 0.94
CA ARG A 125 14.61 8.82 1.75
C ARG A 125 13.72 8.37 2.90
N PHE A 126 13.00 7.26 2.74
CA PHE A 126 11.91 6.85 3.64
C PHE A 126 12.01 5.40 4.09
N GLY A 127 12.89 4.61 3.47
CA GLY A 127 13.14 3.24 3.87
C GLY A 127 13.59 3.16 5.33
N ARG A 128 13.02 2.22 6.06
CA ARG A 128 13.27 1.96 7.48
C ARG A 128 12.97 0.51 7.80
N THR A 129 13.28 0.08 9.01
CA THR A 129 13.15 -1.32 9.43
C THR A 129 11.76 -1.91 9.19
N SER A 130 10.69 -1.12 9.34
CA SER A 130 9.29 -1.55 9.13
C SER A 130 8.71 -1.15 7.77
N GLU A 131 9.49 -0.54 6.87
CA GLU A 131 8.97 -0.04 5.61
C GLU A 131 10.03 0.02 4.51
N HIS A 132 9.74 -0.61 3.38
CA HIS A 132 10.64 -0.61 2.23
C HIS A 132 9.94 -0.34 0.91
N PHE A 133 10.74 0.09 -0.06
CA PHE A 133 10.34 0.46 -1.40
C PHE A 133 11.25 -0.28 -2.40
N TYR A 134 10.70 -1.17 -3.21
CA TYR A 134 11.48 -1.98 -4.16
C TYR A 134 10.89 -1.94 -5.58
N ASP A 135 11.74 -2.18 -6.56
CA ASP A 135 11.35 -2.39 -7.97
C ASP A 135 11.18 -3.88 -8.33
N ASP A 136 11.23 -4.76 -7.34
CA ASP A 136 11.15 -6.21 -7.52
C ASP A 136 9.98 -6.77 -6.70
N PRO A 137 8.93 -7.32 -7.37
CA PRO A 137 7.79 -7.93 -6.70
C PRO A 137 8.16 -9.13 -5.83
N GLU A 138 9.09 -9.98 -6.27
CA GLU A 138 9.51 -11.18 -5.53
C GLU A 138 10.29 -10.80 -4.28
N LYS A 139 11.21 -9.83 -4.40
CA LYS A 139 11.93 -9.27 -3.26
C LYS A 139 10.97 -8.66 -2.24
N SER A 140 9.98 -7.91 -2.73
CA SER A 140 8.96 -7.27 -1.89
C SER A 140 8.16 -8.30 -1.11
N GLU A 141 7.63 -9.30 -1.81
CA GLU A 141 6.84 -10.36 -1.21
C GLU A 141 7.65 -11.17 -0.18
N LYS A 142 8.89 -11.54 -0.54
CA LYS A 142 9.77 -12.27 0.37
C LYS A 142 10.03 -11.48 1.66
N TRP A 143 10.33 -10.19 1.54
CA TRP A 143 10.60 -9.34 2.69
C TRP A 143 9.39 -9.22 3.61
N ILE A 144 8.22 -8.82 3.10
CA ILE A 144 7.03 -8.59 3.93
C ILE A 144 6.53 -9.86 4.59
N ARG A 145 6.65 -11.01 3.92
CA ARG A 145 6.29 -12.31 4.51
C ARG A 145 7.24 -12.69 5.64
N SER A 146 8.54 -12.39 5.51
CA SER A 146 9.54 -12.64 6.57
C SER A 146 9.42 -11.72 7.79
N TYR A 147 8.75 -10.56 7.65
CA TYR A 147 8.63 -9.61 8.75
C TYR A 147 7.80 -10.18 9.91
N PRO A 148 8.31 -10.15 11.16
CA PRO A 148 7.64 -10.75 12.30
C PRO A 148 6.39 -9.95 12.68
N VAL A 149 5.28 -10.66 12.90
CA VAL A 149 4.10 -10.11 13.57
C VAL A 149 4.18 -10.61 15.00
N SER A 150 4.81 -9.85 15.90
CA SER A 150 4.87 -10.25 17.30
C SER A 150 3.45 -10.29 17.86
N THR A 151 2.97 -11.50 18.14
CA THR A 151 1.89 -11.74 19.09
C THR A 151 2.46 -11.41 20.46
N LEU A 152 2.11 -10.24 21.00
CA LEU A 152 2.20 -10.02 22.44
C LEU A 152 1.22 -10.96 23.14
#